data_AF-A0A517PRT2-F1
#
_entry.id   AF-A0A517PRT2-F1
#
_cell.length_a   1.000
_cell.length_b   1.000
_cell.length_c   1.000
_cell.angle_alpha   90.00
_cell.angle_beta   90.00
_cell.angle_gamma   90.00
#
_symmetry.space_group_name_H-M   'P 1'
#
loop_
_entity.id
_entity.type
_entity.pdbx_description
1 polymer ?
#
loop_
_entity_poly.entity_id
_entity_poly.type
_entity_poly.pdbx_seq_one_letter_code
_entity_poly.pdbx_strand_id
1 'polypeptide(L)'
;MVAGEGIEGACRVFRPPRDYRDGGLLSLIFFTLLFLTFTVLMRLAALPEFRNWITLFFIMLWSVPAILSCWMLLKYRKVSLTIESGTITVQSIFSSKVIDLAEVQKVCWRLFPTGLRVHTNHFETVSLTVSHFSREDQIWLIRYFRQVFPEAIQENWPLYCLHAANRLRPEKHTVVPPPGPDEIMITRQRYDRILIPLILVSTVAGIVAVFTHHDFALFILPVLCLMFWFMFKIVTPREGQIQKRLIADKENRGVFVLMGCWGVLLVSFLFIQRLEMPTSSKNTWMLVSTVALLPAMIPVIMRAEKKRKQLDLIKAEQAAREWEAEAAYDRTHNQEGATP
;
A
#
# COMPACT_ATOMS: atom_id res chain seq x y z
N MET A 1 -6.80 -3.60 26.12
CA MET A 1 -6.97 -4.63 27.18
C MET A 1 -5.79 -5.57 27.02
N VAL A 2 -4.90 -5.54 28.01
CA VAL A 2 -3.65 -6.31 28.05
C VAL A 2 -4.01 -7.79 28.23
N ALA A 3 -3.75 -8.61 27.21
CA ALA A 3 -3.89 -10.06 27.32
C ALA A 3 -2.57 -10.61 27.87
N GLY A 4 -2.68 -11.17 29.08
CA GLY A 4 -1.60 -11.58 29.95
C GLY A 4 -0.66 -12.64 29.38
N GLU A 5 0.51 -12.66 30.00
CA GLU A 5 1.49 -13.73 29.96
C GLU A 5 0.87 -15.06 30.39
N GLY A 6 1.15 -16.08 29.60
CA GLY A 6 0.71 -17.46 29.80
C GLY A 6 1.39 -18.32 28.75
N ILE A 7 2.71 -18.48 28.89
CA ILE A 7 3.48 -19.49 28.16
C ILE A 7 3.36 -20.79 28.97
N GLU A 8 2.48 -21.68 28.54
CA GLU A 8 2.64 -23.14 28.54
C GLU A 8 1.34 -23.78 27.98
N GLY A 9 1.42 -24.39 26.80
CA GLY A 9 0.36 -25.23 26.22
C GLY A 9 -0.81 -24.55 25.48
N ALA A 10 -0.93 -23.21 25.48
CA ALA A 10 -2.06 -22.55 24.84
C ALA A 10 -1.87 -22.40 23.31
N CYS A 11 -2.65 -23.15 22.54
CA CYS A 11 -2.83 -22.94 21.10
C CYS A 11 -3.27 -21.48 20.84
N ARG A 12 -2.46 -20.71 20.09
CA ARG A 12 -2.76 -19.31 19.78
C ARG A 12 -3.08 -19.16 18.30
N VAL A 13 -4.28 -18.66 18.01
CA VAL A 13 -4.79 -18.46 16.64
C VAL A 13 -4.77 -16.98 16.28
N PHE A 14 -4.06 -16.64 15.22
CA PHE A 14 -4.00 -15.31 14.64
C PHE A 14 -4.90 -15.24 13.41
N ARG A 15 -5.69 -14.17 13.32
CA ARG A 15 -6.57 -13.90 12.17
C ARG A 15 -6.38 -12.46 11.69
N PRO A 16 -6.58 -12.19 10.39
CA PRO A 16 -6.54 -10.83 9.88
C PRO A 16 -7.53 -9.91 10.60
N PRO A 17 -7.17 -8.65 10.85
CA PRO A 17 -8.04 -7.69 11.53
C PRO A 17 -9.27 -7.35 10.67
N ARG A 18 -10.30 -6.82 11.31
CA ARG A 18 -11.56 -6.39 10.64
C ARG A 18 -11.31 -5.35 9.55
N ASP A 19 -10.23 -4.58 9.65
CA ASP A 19 -9.83 -3.59 8.66
C ASP A 19 -9.66 -4.17 7.24
N TYR A 20 -9.25 -5.44 7.10
CA TYR A 20 -9.19 -6.10 5.78
C TYR A 20 -10.58 -6.28 5.15
N ARG A 21 -11.58 -6.58 5.98
CA ARG A 21 -12.97 -6.72 5.54
C ARG A 21 -13.53 -5.36 5.18
N ASP A 22 -13.40 -4.39 6.08
CA ASP A 22 -14.00 -3.07 5.93
C ASP A 22 -13.32 -2.31 4.78
N GLY A 23 -12.00 -2.43 4.64
CA GLY A 23 -11.23 -1.91 3.51
C GLY A 23 -11.61 -2.56 2.18
N GLY A 24 -11.75 -3.90 2.13
CA GLY A 24 -12.19 -4.61 0.93
C GLY A 24 -13.63 -4.29 0.50
N LEU A 25 -14.54 -4.10 1.46
CA LEU A 25 -15.91 -3.67 1.18
C LEU A 25 -15.94 -2.22 0.67
N LEU A 26 -15.21 -1.33 1.35
CA LEU A 26 -15.16 0.07 0.99
C LEU A 26 -14.50 0.28 -0.38
N SER A 27 -13.43 -0.44 -0.68
CA SER A 27 -12.80 -0.41 -2.01
C SER A 27 -13.75 -0.93 -3.07
N LEU A 28 -14.48 -2.03 -2.82
CA LEU A 28 -15.46 -2.57 -3.77
C LEU A 28 -16.56 -1.54 -4.07
N ILE A 29 -17.14 -0.92 -3.04
CA ILE A 29 -18.18 0.12 -3.20
C ILE A 29 -17.61 1.33 -3.95
N PHE A 30 -16.45 1.83 -3.54
CA PHE A 30 -15.83 3.00 -4.16
C PHE A 30 -15.52 2.76 -5.64
N PHE A 31 -14.86 1.65 -5.96
CA PHE A 31 -14.52 1.33 -7.34
C PHE A 31 -15.78 1.06 -8.16
N THR A 32 -16.77 0.31 -7.67
CA THR A 32 -18.01 0.09 -8.43
C THR A 32 -18.73 1.38 -8.78
N LEU A 33 -18.85 2.33 -7.83
CA LEU A 33 -19.40 3.66 -8.11
C LEU A 33 -18.55 4.44 -9.13
N LEU A 34 -17.23 4.34 -9.06
CA LEU A 34 -16.34 5.03 -9.99
C LEU A 34 -16.45 4.44 -11.40
N PHE A 35 -16.59 3.12 -11.53
CA PHE A 35 -16.86 2.48 -12.81
C PHE A 35 -18.19 2.89 -13.42
N LEU A 36 -19.27 2.89 -12.62
CA LEU A 36 -20.58 3.29 -13.11
C LEU A 36 -20.56 4.74 -13.60
N THR A 37 -20.00 5.66 -12.81
CA THR A 37 -19.91 7.08 -13.16
C THR A 37 -19.05 7.33 -14.40
N PHE A 38 -17.84 6.76 -14.49
CA PHE A 38 -16.98 6.92 -15.67
C PHE A 38 -17.55 6.24 -16.92
N THR A 39 -18.16 5.07 -16.79
CA THR A 39 -18.75 4.37 -17.94
C THR A 39 -19.94 5.16 -18.48
N VAL A 40 -20.81 5.69 -17.62
CA VAL A 40 -21.93 6.55 -18.03
C VAL A 40 -21.40 7.82 -18.70
N LEU A 41 -20.44 8.51 -18.07
CA LEU A 41 -19.83 9.72 -18.61
C LEU A 41 -19.26 9.51 -20.02
N MET A 42 -18.45 8.46 -20.19
CA MET A 42 -17.82 8.16 -21.48
C MET A 42 -18.82 7.68 -22.53
N ARG A 43 -19.89 6.97 -22.14
CA ARG A 43 -20.95 6.58 -23.09
C ARG A 43 -21.80 7.76 -23.55
N LEU A 44 -22.01 8.75 -22.70
CA LEU A 44 -22.71 9.99 -23.07
C LEU A 44 -21.85 10.85 -24.02
N ALA A 45 -20.53 10.90 -23.79
CA ALA A 45 -19.61 11.69 -24.61
C ALA A 45 -19.19 11.03 -25.94
N ALA A 46 -19.34 9.69 -26.07
CA ALA A 46 -18.85 8.96 -27.22
C ALA A 46 -19.90 8.74 -28.32
N LEU A 47 -19.41 8.61 -29.57
CA LEU A 47 -20.21 8.23 -30.73
C LEU A 47 -20.84 6.83 -30.50
N PRO A 48 -22.06 6.58 -31.04
CA PRO A 48 -22.81 5.34 -30.79
C PRO A 48 -22.03 4.06 -31.09
N GLU A 49 -21.22 4.06 -32.14
CA GLU A 49 -20.41 2.93 -32.61
C GLU A 49 -19.32 2.49 -31.60
N PHE A 50 -18.82 3.42 -30.76
CA PHE A 50 -17.78 3.11 -29.76
C PHE A 50 -18.35 2.72 -28.38
N ARG A 51 -19.66 2.85 -28.15
CA ARG A 51 -20.27 2.63 -26.82
C ARG A 51 -20.05 1.22 -26.27
N ASN A 52 -20.06 0.20 -27.13
CA ASN A 52 -19.83 -1.19 -26.71
C ASN A 52 -18.35 -1.42 -26.38
N TRP A 53 -17.44 -0.89 -27.19
CA TRP A 53 -15.99 -0.95 -26.93
C TRP A 53 -15.59 -0.25 -25.63
N ILE A 54 -16.18 0.92 -25.37
CA ILE A 54 -15.98 1.65 -24.10
C ILE A 54 -16.42 0.80 -22.91
N THR A 55 -17.59 0.17 -23.00
CA THR A 55 -18.11 -0.68 -21.91
C THR A 55 -17.18 -1.86 -21.64
N LEU A 56 -16.72 -2.55 -22.70
CA LEU A 56 -15.77 -3.66 -22.58
C LEU A 56 -14.42 -3.22 -22.00
N PHE A 57 -13.90 -2.08 -22.45
CA PHE A 57 -12.67 -1.50 -21.93
C PHE A 57 -12.77 -1.22 -20.42
N PHE A 58 -13.85 -0.57 -19.99
CA PHE A 58 -14.06 -0.30 -18.57
C PHE A 58 -14.27 -1.57 -17.76
N ILE A 59 -15.01 -2.58 -18.27
CA ILE A 59 -15.14 -3.88 -17.59
C ILE A 59 -13.77 -4.53 -17.39
N MET A 60 -12.93 -4.55 -18.43
CA MET A 60 -11.57 -5.10 -18.34
C MET A 60 -10.75 -4.34 -17.31
N LEU A 61 -10.72 -3.00 -17.40
CA LEU A 61 -9.98 -2.13 -16.49
C LEU A 61 -10.45 -2.31 -15.03
N TRP A 62 -11.74 -2.51 -14.81
CA TRP A 62 -12.33 -2.64 -13.47
C TRP A 62 -12.32 -4.03 -12.87
N SER A 63 -12.13 -5.06 -13.70
CA SER A 63 -11.99 -6.43 -13.21
C SER A 63 -10.84 -6.54 -12.19
N VAL A 64 -9.74 -5.83 -12.41
CA VAL A 64 -8.55 -5.87 -11.54
C VAL A 64 -8.84 -5.37 -10.11
N PRO A 65 -9.32 -4.13 -9.87
CA PRO A 65 -9.65 -3.68 -8.52
C PRO A 65 -10.80 -4.47 -7.87
N ALA A 66 -11.76 -4.96 -8.65
CA ALA A 66 -12.83 -5.83 -8.13
C ALA A 66 -12.30 -7.18 -7.63
N ILE A 67 -11.42 -7.82 -8.41
CA ILE A 67 -10.72 -9.05 -8.03
C ILE A 67 -9.88 -8.81 -6.78
N LEU A 68 -9.11 -7.71 -6.71
CA LEU A 68 -8.31 -7.37 -5.54
C LEU A 68 -9.18 -7.15 -4.29
N SER A 69 -10.32 -6.47 -4.42
CA SER A 69 -11.25 -6.24 -3.31
C SER A 69 -11.85 -7.57 -2.81
N CYS A 70 -12.29 -8.43 -3.74
CA CYS A 70 -12.76 -9.77 -3.42
C CYS A 70 -11.67 -10.62 -2.74
N TRP A 71 -10.43 -10.50 -3.22
CA TRP A 71 -9.27 -11.18 -2.64
C TRP A 71 -9.00 -10.76 -1.20
N MET A 72 -9.17 -9.48 -0.85
CA MET A 72 -9.07 -9.02 0.54
C MET A 72 -10.14 -9.66 1.44
N LEU A 73 -11.37 -9.78 0.95
CA LEU A 73 -12.47 -10.45 1.68
C LEU A 73 -12.20 -11.95 1.88
N LEU A 74 -11.69 -12.62 0.85
CA LEU A 74 -11.28 -14.03 0.94
C LEU A 74 -10.15 -14.22 1.94
N LYS A 75 -9.15 -13.32 1.94
CA LYS A 75 -8.07 -13.33 2.95
C LYS A 75 -8.62 -13.23 4.36
N TYR A 76 -9.50 -12.26 4.63
CA TYR A 76 -10.12 -12.10 5.94
C TYR A 76 -10.84 -13.36 6.43
N ARG A 77 -11.50 -14.09 5.52
CA ARG A 77 -12.26 -15.29 5.87
C ARG A 77 -11.42 -16.56 6.04
N LYS A 78 -10.40 -16.76 5.21
CA LYS A 78 -9.70 -18.05 5.12
C LYS A 78 -8.28 -18.04 5.69
N VAL A 79 -7.62 -16.89 5.77
CA VAL A 79 -6.25 -16.84 6.27
C VAL A 79 -6.25 -16.91 7.78
N SER A 80 -5.53 -17.88 8.32
CA SER A 80 -5.27 -17.98 9.75
C SER A 80 -3.87 -18.55 9.97
N LEU A 81 -3.27 -18.19 11.09
CA LEU A 81 -2.00 -18.74 11.54
C LEU A 81 -2.21 -19.28 12.94
N THR A 82 -2.00 -20.57 13.12
CA THR A 82 -2.15 -21.23 14.42
C THR A 82 -0.79 -21.68 14.88
N ILE A 83 -0.42 -21.31 16.10
CA ILE A 83 0.82 -21.73 16.76
C ILE A 83 0.42 -22.69 17.88
N GLU A 84 0.92 -23.92 17.78
CA GLU A 84 0.79 -24.99 18.77
C GLU A 84 2.19 -25.40 19.25
N SER A 85 2.26 -26.15 20.35
CA SER A 85 3.54 -26.56 20.94
C SER A 85 4.34 -27.42 19.97
N GLY A 86 5.34 -26.84 19.32
CA GLY A 86 6.22 -27.51 18.36
C GLY A 86 5.78 -27.39 16.90
N THR A 87 4.54 -26.99 16.62
CA THR A 87 4.02 -26.92 15.25
C THR A 87 3.40 -25.57 14.91
N ILE A 88 3.55 -25.16 13.65
CA ILE A 88 2.92 -23.96 13.10
C ILE A 88 2.02 -24.38 11.96
N THR A 89 0.72 -24.15 12.10
CA THR A 89 -0.25 -24.36 11.02
C THR A 89 -0.52 -23.06 10.30
N VAL A 90 -0.18 -23.01 9.02
CA VAL A 90 -0.37 -21.89 8.12
C VAL A 90 -1.55 -22.19 7.21
N GLN A 91 -2.68 -21.53 7.47
CA GLN A 91 -3.84 -21.61 6.60
C GLN A 91 -3.82 -20.44 5.60
N SER A 92 -3.62 -20.78 4.34
CA SER A 92 -3.77 -19.89 3.19
C SER A 92 -5.14 -20.06 2.55
N ILE A 93 -5.49 -19.22 1.56
CA ILE A 93 -6.79 -19.25 0.88
C ILE A 93 -7.08 -20.63 0.23
N PHE A 94 -6.05 -21.24 -0.36
CA PHE A 94 -6.14 -22.48 -1.14
C PHE A 94 -5.37 -23.66 -0.55
N SER A 95 -4.62 -23.45 0.53
CA SER A 95 -3.77 -24.49 1.11
C SER A 95 -3.70 -24.36 2.62
N SER A 96 -3.57 -25.50 3.30
CA SER A 96 -3.18 -25.57 4.70
C SER A 96 -1.84 -26.29 4.75
N LYS A 97 -0.87 -25.73 5.45
CA LYS A 97 0.44 -26.35 5.65
C LYS A 97 0.75 -26.39 7.13
N VAL A 98 1.20 -27.53 7.62
CA VAL A 98 1.70 -27.69 8.99
C VAL A 98 3.22 -27.75 8.91
N ILE A 99 3.90 -26.99 9.74
CA ILE A 99 5.36 -26.94 9.84
C ILE A 99 5.72 -27.45 11.22
N ASP A 100 6.56 -28.48 11.28
CA ASP A 100 7.24 -28.84 12.52
C ASP A 100 8.48 -27.95 12.69
N LEU A 101 8.60 -27.32 13.86
CA LEU A 101 9.73 -26.46 14.20
C LEU A 101 11.06 -27.21 14.21
N ALA A 102 11.06 -28.51 14.52
CA ALA A 102 12.27 -29.34 14.56
C ALA A 102 12.87 -29.60 13.16
N GLU A 103 12.04 -29.55 12.11
CA GLU A 103 12.45 -29.83 10.74
C GLU A 103 13.00 -28.61 9.98
N VAL A 104 13.02 -27.45 10.64
CA VAL A 104 13.42 -26.18 10.02
C VAL A 104 14.94 -26.08 9.95
N GLN A 105 15.47 -26.01 8.72
CA GLN A 105 16.90 -25.84 8.48
C GLN A 105 17.31 -24.38 8.29
N LYS A 106 16.45 -23.60 7.64
CA LYS A 106 16.79 -22.24 7.24
C LYS A 106 15.56 -21.33 7.21
N VAL A 107 15.73 -20.11 7.70
CA VAL A 107 14.68 -19.10 7.79
C VAL A 107 15.15 -17.82 7.13
N CYS A 108 14.43 -17.38 6.10
CA CYS A 108 14.73 -16.14 5.38
C CYS A 108 13.66 -15.09 5.68
N TRP A 109 14.05 -13.97 6.27
CA TRP A 109 13.18 -12.82 6.45
C TRP A 109 12.93 -12.13 5.10
N ARG A 110 11.66 -11.85 4.78
CA ARG A 110 11.27 -11.27 3.49
C ARG A 110 10.60 -9.91 3.67
N LEU A 111 10.99 -8.97 2.82
CA LEU A 111 10.41 -7.63 2.76
C LEU A 111 9.02 -7.63 2.10
N PHE A 112 8.84 -8.45 1.06
CA PHE A 112 7.61 -8.55 0.30
C PHE A 112 7.29 -9.99 -0.15
N PRO A 113 6.08 -10.51 0.15
CA PRO A 113 5.20 -10.04 1.22
C PRO A 113 5.94 -10.11 2.57
N THR A 114 5.68 -9.16 3.46
CA THR A 114 6.41 -9.02 4.73
C THR A 114 6.16 -10.23 5.64
N GLY A 115 7.24 -10.90 6.04
CA GLY A 115 7.19 -12.05 6.94
C GLY A 115 8.43 -12.92 6.80
N LEU A 116 8.23 -14.24 6.85
CA LEU A 116 9.32 -15.23 6.81
C LEU A 116 9.08 -16.27 5.72
N ARG A 117 10.17 -16.82 5.21
CA ARG A 117 10.17 -18.03 4.40
C ARG A 117 10.98 -19.08 5.11
N VAL A 118 10.34 -20.19 5.43
CA VAL A 118 10.91 -21.32 6.14
C VAL A 118 11.24 -22.42 5.14
N HIS A 119 12.44 -22.96 5.23
CA HIS A 119 12.92 -24.10 4.47
C HIS A 119 13.02 -25.30 5.41
N THR A 120 12.30 -26.35 5.09
CA THR A 120 12.33 -27.61 5.85
C THR A 120 13.28 -28.62 5.20
N ASN A 121 13.58 -29.69 5.95
CA ASN A 121 14.49 -30.76 5.53
C ASN A 121 14.06 -31.43 4.20
N HIS A 122 12.77 -31.48 3.90
CA HIS A 122 12.22 -32.09 2.68
C HIS A 122 12.21 -31.16 1.45
N PHE A 123 13.05 -30.13 1.41
CA PHE A 123 13.06 -29.09 0.37
C PHE A 123 11.74 -28.32 0.24
N GLU A 124 10.80 -28.49 1.18
CA GLU A 124 9.58 -27.71 1.17
C GLU A 124 9.87 -26.28 1.64
N THR A 125 9.27 -25.35 0.91
CA THR A 125 9.35 -23.94 1.25
C THR A 125 7.97 -23.48 1.68
N VAL A 126 7.86 -22.95 2.90
CA VAL A 126 6.62 -22.40 3.44
C VAL A 126 6.79 -20.90 3.71
N SER A 127 5.91 -20.09 3.15
CA SER A 127 5.91 -18.64 3.36
C SER A 127 4.91 -18.27 4.45
N LEU A 128 5.43 -17.73 5.55
CA LEU A 128 4.69 -17.14 6.66
C LEU A 128 4.56 -15.64 6.39
N THR A 129 3.35 -15.17 6.05
CA THR A 129 3.15 -13.73 5.82
C THR A 129 2.63 -13.08 7.10
N VAL A 130 3.39 -12.14 7.66
CA VAL A 130 3.09 -11.45 8.92
C VAL A 130 2.27 -10.19 8.68
N SER A 131 2.40 -9.52 7.53
CA SER A 131 1.68 -8.27 7.21
C SER A 131 0.15 -8.36 7.17
N HIS A 132 -0.41 -9.57 7.28
CA HIS A 132 -1.86 -9.78 7.30
C HIS A 132 -2.48 -9.59 8.68
N PHE A 133 -1.69 -9.54 9.76
CA PHE A 133 -2.18 -9.47 11.13
C PHE A 133 -2.19 -8.04 11.68
N SER A 134 -2.79 -7.85 12.85
CA SER A 134 -2.80 -6.54 13.52
C SER A 134 -1.37 -6.11 13.89
N ARG A 135 -1.12 -4.81 14.10
CA ARG A 135 0.22 -4.31 14.46
C ARG A 135 0.79 -5.01 15.71
N GLU A 136 -0.05 -5.22 16.72
CA GLU A 136 0.33 -5.89 17.96
C GLU A 136 0.69 -7.35 17.71
N ASP A 137 -0.14 -8.08 16.95
CA ASP A 137 0.13 -9.46 16.56
C ASP A 137 1.40 -9.58 15.70
N GLN A 138 1.66 -8.62 14.81
CA GLN A 138 2.88 -8.58 14.01
C GLN A 138 4.12 -8.48 14.88
N ILE A 139 4.13 -7.57 15.86
CA ILE A 139 5.24 -7.41 16.80
C ILE A 139 5.44 -8.70 17.60
N TRP A 140 4.34 -9.27 18.11
CA TRP A 140 4.39 -10.52 18.86
C TRP A 140 4.96 -11.67 18.02
N LEU A 141 4.48 -11.85 16.78
CA LEU A 141 4.95 -12.90 15.87
C LEU A 141 6.42 -12.72 15.50
N ILE A 142 6.87 -11.48 15.24
CA ILE A 142 8.28 -11.20 14.94
C ILE A 142 9.16 -11.56 16.15
N ARG A 143 8.76 -11.18 17.37
CA ARG A 143 9.48 -11.53 18.61
C ARG A 143 9.51 -13.05 18.81
N TYR A 144 8.37 -13.71 18.64
CA TYR A 144 8.25 -15.16 18.76
C TYR A 144 9.18 -15.90 17.79
N PHE A 145 9.12 -15.61 16.48
CA PHE A 145 9.97 -16.28 15.49
C PHE A 145 11.46 -15.97 15.68
N ARG A 146 11.79 -14.75 16.12
CA ARG A 146 13.18 -14.39 16.41
C ARG A 146 13.76 -15.19 17.58
N GLN A 147 12.94 -15.55 18.57
CA GLN A 147 13.35 -16.34 19.73
C GLN A 147 13.36 -17.84 19.46
N VAL A 148 12.38 -18.35 18.71
CA VAL A 148 12.24 -19.78 18.44
C VAL A 148 13.33 -20.32 17.51
N PHE A 149 13.76 -19.53 16.52
CA PHE A 149 14.78 -19.95 15.58
C PHE A 149 16.18 -19.49 16.01
N PRO A 150 17.22 -20.33 16.01
CA PRO A 150 18.59 -19.91 16.25
C PRO A 150 19.06 -18.84 15.25
N GLU A 151 19.92 -17.91 15.68
CA GLU A 151 20.39 -16.83 14.80
C GLU A 151 21.18 -17.34 13.59
N ALA A 152 21.90 -18.45 13.75
CA ALA A 152 22.71 -19.05 12.69
C ALA A 152 21.90 -19.50 11.47
N ILE A 153 20.61 -19.81 11.65
CA ILE A 153 19.72 -20.23 10.55
C ILE A 153 18.89 -19.09 9.97
N GLN A 154 19.00 -17.87 10.52
CA GLN A 154 18.21 -16.71 10.13
C GLN A 154 18.98 -15.81 9.14
N GLU A 155 18.40 -15.55 7.98
CA GLU A 155 18.96 -14.66 6.96
C GLU A 155 18.10 -13.40 6.73
N ASN A 156 18.75 -12.32 6.32
CA ASN A 156 18.13 -11.02 6.01
C ASN A 156 17.41 -10.32 7.18
N TRP A 157 17.69 -10.74 8.42
CA TRP A 157 17.13 -10.10 9.61
C TRP A 157 17.39 -8.59 9.68
N PRO A 158 18.60 -8.07 9.42
CA PRO A 158 18.84 -6.63 9.51
C PRO A 158 18.04 -5.81 8.50
N LEU A 159 17.96 -6.29 7.25
CA LEU A 159 17.18 -5.63 6.20
C LEU A 159 15.68 -5.65 6.55
N TYR A 160 15.19 -6.73 7.15
CA TYR A 160 13.83 -6.83 7.63
C TYR A 160 13.56 -5.86 8.80
N CYS A 161 14.51 -5.68 9.72
CA CYS A 161 14.37 -4.72 10.82
C CYS A 161 14.17 -3.30 10.30
N LEU A 162 15.02 -2.88 9.35
CA LEU A 162 14.95 -1.53 8.77
C LEU A 162 13.62 -1.22 8.11
N HIS A 163 13.12 -2.13 7.28
CA HIS A 163 12.02 -1.85 6.37
C HIS A 163 10.65 -2.32 6.89
N ALA A 164 10.62 -3.32 7.78
CA ALA A 164 9.39 -3.90 8.32
C ALA A 164 9.27 -3.70 9.83
N ALA A 165 10.18 -4.26 10.63
CA ALA A 165 10.01 -4.29 12.08
C ALA A 165 9.99 -2.88 12.72
N ASN A 166 10.90 -2.00 12.32
CA ASN A 166 10.97 -0.63 12.86
C ASN A 166 9.72 0.20 12.57
N ARG A 167 9.00 -0.06 11.46
CA ARG A 167 7.74 0.64 11.17
C ARG A 167 6.62 0.25 12.15
N LEU A 168 6.73 -0.93 12.77
CA LEU A 168 5.78 -1.40 13.76
C LEU A 168 6.07 -0.82 15.14
N ARG A 169 7.23 -0.21 15.39
CA ARG A 169 7.61 0.40 16.67
C ARG A 169 6.59 1.47 17.08
N PRO A 170 5.96 1.39 18.27
CA PRO A 170 5.08 2.45 18.74
C PRO A 170 5.85 3.77 18.71
N GLU A 171 5.24 4.80 18.13
CA GLU A 171 5.89 6.09 17.95
C GLU A 171 6.15 6.66 19.34
N LYS A 172 7.44 6.74 19.75
CA LYS A 172 7.83 7.17 21.11
C LYS A 172 7.41 8.60 21.45
N HIS A 173 6.93 9.37 20.47
CA HIS A 173 6.56 10.76 20.64
C HIS A 173 5.04 10.87 20.75
N THR A 174 4.54 10.86 21.98
CA THR A 174 3.15 11.25 22.32
C THR A 174 2.89 12.74 22.08
N VAL A 175 3.95 13.54 21.86
CA VAL A 175 3.88 14.94 21.46
C VAL A 175 4.41 15.04 20.04
N VAL A 176 3.51 15.28 19.07
CA VAL A 176 3.86 15.57 17.68
C VAL A 176 4.86 16.74 17.69
N PRO A 177 6.15 16.52 17.40
CA PRO A 177 7.11 17.62 17.38
C PRO A 177 6.68 18.61 16.28
N PRO A 178 6.92 19.93 16.47
CA PRO A 178 6.63 20.90 15.42
C PRO A 178 7.34 20.47 14.13
N PRO A 179 6.66 20.55 12.97
CA PRO A 179 7.20 20.04 11.72
C PRO A 179 8.54 20.69 11.42
N GLY A 180 9.56 19.86 11.12
CA GLY A 180 10.85 20.36 10.65
C GLY A 180 10.74 21.15 9.34
N PRO A 181 11.78 21.89 8.92
CA PRO A 181 11.75 22.73 7.71
C PRO A 181 11.38 21.96 6.42
N ASP A 182 11.61 20.65 6.41
CA ASP A 182 11.35 19.73 5.30
C ASP A 182 10.11 18.83 5.49
N GLU A 183 9.36 19.03 6.56
CA GLU A 183 8.20 18.21 6.91
C GLU A 183 6.90 19.02 6.80
N ILE A 184 5.83 18.38 6.38
CA ILE A 184 4.50 18.97 6.29
C ILE A 184 3.53 18.15 7.11
N MET A 185 2.80 18.82 8.00
CA MET A 185 1.66 18.21 8.67
C MET A 185 0.52 18.09 7.67
N ILE A 186 0.18 16.87 7.28
CA ILE A 186 -0.98 16.60 6.44
C ILE A 186 -2.18 16.41 7.35
N THR A 187 -3.05 17.40 7.39
CA THR A 187 -4.33 17.36 8.10
C THR A 187 -5.49 17.17 7.13
N ARG A 188 -6.60 16.60 7.61
CA ARG A 188 -7.85 16.49 6.83
C ARG A 188 -8.32 17.84 6.29
N GLN A 189 -8.13 18.91 7.06
CA GLN A 189 -8.50 20.28 6.67
C GLN A 189 -7.81 20.75 5.38
N ARG A 190 -6.62 20.24 5.08
CA ARG A 190 -5.92 20.60 3.85
C ARG A 190 -6.64 20.07 2.62
N TYR A 191 -7.14 18.85 2.68
CA TYR A 191 -7.97 18.27 1.63
C TYR A 191 -9.32 18.99 1.53
N ASP A 192 -9.94 19.33 2.66
CA ASP A 192 -11.17 20.11 2.69
C ASP A 192 -10.99 21.47 1.97
N ARG A 193 -9.89 22.18 2.25
CA ARG A 193 -9.60 23.50 1.65
C ARG A 193 -9.40 23.46 0.14
N ILE A 194 -8.95 22.33 -0.41
CA ILE A 194 -8.69 22.16 -1.85
C ILE A 194 -9.93 21.60 -2.55
N LEU A 195 -10.52 20.53 -1.99
CA LEU A 195 -11.59 19.78 -2.64
C LEU A 195 -12.96 20.45 -2.49
N ILE A 196 -13.25 21.15 -1.39
CA ILE A 196 -14.56 21.83 -1.23
C ILE A 196 -14.76 22.93 -2.29
N PRO A 197 -13.80 23.87 -2.51
CA PRO A 197 -13.94 24.84 -3.59
C PRO A 197 -14.02 24.18 -4.96
N LEU A 198 -13.25 23.10 -5.19
CA LEU A 198 -13.29 22.35 -6.44
C LEU A 198 -14.66 21.70 -6.70
N ILE A 199 -15.28 21.12 -5.66
CA ILE A 199 -16.64 20.57 -5.71
C ILE A 199 -17.65 21.68 -6.02
N LEU A 200 -17.51 22.84 -5.38
CA LEU A 200 -18.43 23.96 -5.59
C LEU A 200 -18.34 24.50 -7.03
N VAL A 201 -17.13 24.73 -7.52
CA VAL A 201 -16.88 25.18 -8.91
C VAL A 201 -17.38 24.16 -9.92
N SER A 202 -17.10 22.86 -9.71
CA SER A 202 -17.59 21.81 -10.61
C SER A 202 -19.11 21.70 -10.60
N THR A 203 -19.76 21.93 -9.45
CA THR A 203 -21.22 21.91 -9.33
C THR A 203 -21.85 23.06 -10.11
N VAL A 204 -21.33 24.28 -9.94
CA VAL A 204 -21.80 25.45 -10.69
C VAL A 204 -21.59 25.26 -12.19
N ALA A 205 -20.42 24.77 -12.61
CA ALA A 205 -20.13 24.48 -14.01
C ALA A 205 -21.06 23.41 -14.60
N GLY A 206 -21.34 22.34 -13.84
CA GLY A 206 -22.27 21.29 -14.24
C GLY A 206 -23.70 21.81 -14.41
N ILE A 207 -24.18 22.63 -13.47
CA ILE A 207 -25.50 23.27 -13.57
C ILE A 207 -25.58 24.15 -14.83
N VAL A 208 -24.60 25.05 -15.02
CA VAL A 208 -24.58 25.95 -16.19
C VAL A 208 -24.58 25.14 -17.48
N ALA A 209 -23.72 24.12 -17.59
CA ALA A 209 -23.62 23.28 -18.79
C ALA A 209 -24.92 22.56 -19.14
N VAL A 210 -25.66 22.06 -18.14
CA VAL A 210 -26.97 21.43 -18.35
C VAL A 210 -27.97 22.45 -18.88
N PHE A 211 -28.02 23.66 -18.31
CA PHE A 211 -29.00 24.67 -18.71
C PHE A 211 -28.65 25.38 -20.04
N THR A 212 -27.38 25.58 -20.36
CA THR A 212 -26.97 26.30 -21.57
C THR A 212 -26.71 25.38 -22.76
N HIS A 213 -26.08 24.22 -22.52
CA HIS A 213 -25.61 23.33 -23.59
C HIS A 213 -26.34 21.98 -23.62
N HIS A 214 -27.27 21.72 -22.68
CA HIS A 214 -27.95 20.43 -22.52
C HIS A 214 -26.95 19.26 -22.38
N ASP A 215 -25.74 19.55 -21.93
CA ASP A 215 -24.68 18.57 -21.74
C ASP A 215 -24.71 18.05 -20.30
N PHE A 216 -25.30 16.87 -20.14
CA PHE A 216 -25.41 16.18 -18.86
C PHE A 216 -24.10 15.55 -18.38
N ALA A 217 -23.06 15.47 -19.23
CA ALA A 217 -21.79 14.86 -18.87
C ALA A 217 -21.10 15.64 -17.74
N LEU A 218 -21.13 16.97 -17.80
CA LEU A 218 -20.47 17.84 -16.80
C LEU A 218 -21.13 17.78 -15.42
N PHE A 219 -22.39 17.33 -15.33
CA PHE A 219 -23.09 17.12 -14.06
C PHE A 219 -22.56 15.93 -13.25
N ILE A 220 -21.77 15.03 -13.86
CA ILE A 220 -21.16 13.88 -13.19
C ILE A 220 -19.87 14.30 -12.44
N LEU A 221 -19.22 15.39 -12.85
CA LEU A 221 -17.95 15.85 -12.28
C LEU A 221 -18.01 16.14 -10.76
N PRO A 222 -19.05 16.79 -10.21
CA PRO A 222 -19.20 16.99 -8.77
C PRO A 222 -19.27 15.68 -7.98
N VAL A 223 -19.92 14.65 -8.54
CA VAL A 223 -20.02 13.33 -7.92
C VAL A 223 -18.63 12.70 -7.79
N LEU A 224 -17.81 12.78 -8.83
CA LEU A 224 -16.42 12.31 -8.78
C LEU A 224 -15.60 13.07 -7.74
N CYS A 225 -15.71 14.40 -7.69
CA CYS A 225 -15.01 15.21 -6.69
C CYS A 225 -15.44 14.84 -5.25
N LEU A 226 -16.74 14.62 -5.01
CA LEU A 226 -17.27 14.17 -3.72
C LEU A 226 -16.74 12.78 -3.33
N MET A 227 -16.67 11.85 -4.29
CA MET A 227 -16.10 10.52 -4.06
C MET A 227 -14.64 10.60 -3.62
N PHE A 228 -13.81 11.37 -4.33
CA PHE A 228 -12.40 11.57 -3.96
C PHE A 228 -12.27 12.26 -2.59
N TRP A 229 -13.08 13.28 -2.33
CA TRP A 229 -13.12 13.97 -1.03
C TRP A 229 -13.41 13.01 0.12
N PHE A 230 -14.44 12.17 -0.03
CA PHE A 230 -14.80 11.19 0.98
C PHE A 230 -13.68 10.16 1.20
N MET A 231 -13.09 9.65 0.11
CA MET A 231 -11.99 8.68 0.17
C MET A 231 -10.75 9.25 0.87
N PHE A 232 -10.29 10.45 0.50
CA PHE A 232 -9.15 11.10 1.17
C PHE A 232 -9.43 11.35 2.65
N LYS A 233 -10.68 11.69 3.01
CA LYS A 233 -11.09 11.93 4.40
C LYS A 233 -11.11 10.67 5.25
N ILE A 234 -11.42 9.52 4.67
CA ILE A 234 -11.37 8.22 5.37
C ILE A 234 -9.93 7.76 5.56
N VAL A 235 -9.12 7.83 4.50
CA VAL A 235 -7.74 7.32 4.52
C VAL A 235 -6.83 8.16 5.42
N THR A 236 -7.05 9.47 5.52
CA THR A 236 -6.21 10.36 6.33
C THR A 236 -6.65 10.34 7.79
N PRO A 237 -5.78 10.11 8.79
CA PRO A 237 -6.15 10.17 10.22
C PRO A 237 -6.53 11.60 10.64
N ARG A 238 -7.33 11.74 11.72
CA ARG A 238 -7.81 13.05 12.23
C ARG A 238 -6.70 13.89 12.84
N GLU A 239 -5.76 13.25 13.52
CA GLU A 239 -4.67 13.88 14.28
C GLU A 239 -3.56 14.44 13.37
N GLY A 240 -3.67 14.21 12.06
CA GLY A 240 -2.67 14.59 11.08
C GLY A 240 -1.48 13.64 11.10
N GLN A 241 -0.80 13.53 9.97
CA GLN A 241 0.47 12.80 9.87
C GLN A 241 1.56 13.77 9.45
N ILE A 242 2.69 13.72 10.15
CA ILE A 242 3.91 14.37 9.67
C ILE A 242 4.39 13.53 8.49
N GLN A 243 4.33 14.12 7.29
CA GLN A 243 4.98 13.55 6.13
C GLN A 243 6.13 14.44 5.71
N LYS A 244 7.25 13.82 5.34
CA LYS A 244 8.32 14.53 4.65
C LYS A 244 7.75 15.13 3.37
N ARG A 245 8.06 16.40 3.12
CA ARG A 245 7.66 17.07 1.90
C ARG A 245 8.21 16.26 0.73
N LEU A 246 7.35 15.84 -0.20
CA LEU A 246 7.69 15.00 -1.37
C LEU A 246 8.89 15.56 -2.18
N ILE A 247 9.12 16.87 -2.12
CA ILE A 247 10.22 17.58 -2.79
C ILE A 247 11.53 17.56 -1.98
N ALA A 248 11.45 17.58 -0.65
CA ALA A 248 12.60 17.57 0.25
C ALA A 248 13.17 16.16 0.42
N ASP A 249 12.32 15.15 0.28
CA ASP A 249 12.76 13.77 0.23
C ASP A 249 13.51 13.50 -1.08
N LYS A 250 14.84 13.48 -0.98
CA LYS A 250 15.78 13.21 -2.07
C LYS A 250 15.47 11.88 -2.76
N GLU A 251 14.80 10.96 -2.08
CA GLU A 251 14.37 9.66 -2.62
C GLU A 251 13.13 9.80 -3.53
N ASN A 252 12.18 10.67 -3.19
CA ASN A 252 10.94 10.88 -3.94
C ASN A 252 11.05 11.91 -5.05
N ARG A 253 12.06 12.80 -5.00
CA ARG A 253 12.34 13.79 -6.05
C ARG A 253 12.47 13.17 -7.45
N GLY A 254 13.12 12.01 -7.57
CA GLY A 254 13.27 11.31 -8.85
C GLY A 254 11.94 10.80 -9.41
N VAL A 255 11.08 10.25 -8.56
CA VAL A 255 9.73 9.80 -8.92
C VAL A 255 8.84 10.99 -9.27
N PHE A 256 8.97 12.10 -8.57
CA PHE A 256 8.21 13.32 -8.84
C PHE A 256 8.58 13.96 -10.18
N VAL A 257 9.87 14.03 -10.52
CA VAL A 257 10.33 14.47 -11.84
C VAL A 257 9.78 13.55 -12.93
N LEU A 258 9.79 12.23 -12.70
CA LEU A 258 9.26 11.22 -13.61
C LEU A 258 7.75 11.39 -13.82
N MET A 259 6.98 11.59 -12.75
CA MET A 259 5.54 11.83 -12.79
C MET A 259 5.20 13.17 -13.45
N GLY A 260 6.02 14.20 -13.24
CA GLY A 260 5.95 15.48 -13.94
C GLY A 260 6.20 15.33 -15.44
N CYS A 261 7.19 14.54 -15.86
CA CYS A 261 7.41 14.21 -17.28
C CYS A 261 6.20 13.50 -17.89
N TRP A 262 5.56 12.56 -17.17
CA TRP A 262 4.31 11.94 -17.62
C TRP A 262 3.16 12.95 -17.72
N GLY A 263 3.05 13.87 -16.77
CA GLY A 263 2.06 14.94 -16.82
C GLY A 263 2.24 15.83 -18.06
N VAL A 264 3.49 16.24 -18.34
CA VAL A 264 3.82 17.02 -19.54
C VAL A 264 3.53 16.24 -20.82
N LEU A 265 3.81 14.93 -20.85
CA LEU A 265 3.48 14.06 -21.99
C LEU A 265 1.99 13.88 -22.19
N LEU A 266 1.22 13.78 -21.12
CA LEU A 266 -0.22 13.63 -21.19
C LEU A 266 -0.86 14.94 -21.67
N VAL A 267 -0.34 16.08 -21.22
CA VAL A 267 -0.75 17.40 -21.72
C VAL A 267 -0.34 17.60 -23.19
N SER A 268 0.88 17.21 -23.58
CA SER A 268 1.31 17.30 -24.98
C SER A 268 0.51 16.35 -25.87
N PHE A 269 0.14 15.17 -25.37
CA PHE A 269 -0.78 14.24 -26.03
C PHE A 269 -2.15 14.86 -26.26
N LEU A 270 -2.76 15.45 -25.23
CA LEU A 270 -4.05 16.14 -25.34
C LEU A 270 -3.97 17.35 -26.29
N PHE A 271 -2.83 18.06 -26.30
CA PHE A 271 -2.58 19.15 -27.23
C PHE A 271 -2.46 18.66 -28.67
N ILE A 272 -1.70 17.59 -28.95
CA ILE A 272 -1.56 16.99 -30.29
C ILE A 272 -2.90 16.45 -30.81
N GLN A 273 -3.75 15.90 -29.93
CA GLN A 273 -5.10 15.48 -30.29
C GLN A 273 -5.95 16.65 -30.80
N ARG A 274 -5.76 17.84 -30.24
CA ARG A 274 -6.47 19.09 -30.60
C ARG A 274 -5.90 19.80 -31.84
N LEU A 275 -4.70 19.45 -32.30
CA LEU A 275 -4.14 20.00 -33.54
C LEU A 275 -4.82 19.38 -34.77
N GLU A 276 -5.08 20.18 -35.79
CA GLU A 276 -5.59 19.72 -37.09
C GLU A 276 -4.46 19.06 -37.89
N MET A 277 -4.09 17.83 -37.52
CA MET A 277 -3.11 17.02 -38.21
C MET A 277 -3.73 15.72 -38.73
N PRO A 278 -3.18 15.15 -39.83
CA PRO A 278 -3.56 13.82 -40.31
C PRO A 278 -3.40 12.76 -39.21
N THR A 279 -4.35 11.82 -39.14
CA THR A 279 -4.41 10.76 -38.11
C THR A 279 -3.14 9.90 -38.07
N SER A 280 -2.53 9.67 -39.24
CA SER A 280 -1.26 8.95 -39.36
C SER A 280 -0.12 9.67 -38.63
N SER A 281 0.04 10.97 -38.86
CA SER A 281 1.09 11.79 -38.23
C SER A 281 0.91 11.90 -36.71
N LYS A 282 -0.34 12.01 -36.21
CA LYS A 282 -0.64 11.98 -34.78
C LYS A 282 -0.17 10.67 -34.13
N ASN A 283 -0.48 9.54 -34.76
CA ASN A 283 -0.09 8.22 -34.26
C ASN A 283 1.44 8.03 -34.27
N THR A 284 2.14 8.51 -35.30
CA THR A 284 3.61 8.44 -35.37
C THR A 284 4.27 9.26 -34.26
N TRP A 285 3.84 10.50 -34.05
CA TRP A 285 4.37 11.36 -32.98
C TRP A 285 4.11 10.80 -31.58
N MET A 286 2.94 10.19 -31.37
CA MET A 286 2.62 9.48 -30.12
C MET A 286 3.56 8.30 -29.87
N LEU A 287 3.78 7.49 -30.91
CA LEU A 287 4.59 6.28 -30.78
C LEU A 287 6.06 6.64 -30.56
N VAL A 288 6.60 7.61 -31.30
CA VAL A 288 7.97 8.14 -31.10
C VAL A 288 8.16 8.70 -29.69
N SER A 289 7.21 9.51 -29.19
CA SER A 289 7.29 10.08 -27.84
C SER A 289 7.26 8.99 -26.76
N THR A 290 6.42 7.97 -26.91
CA THR A 290 6.30 6.87 -25.95
C THR A 290 7.55 5.98 -25.95
N VAL A 291 8.06 5.67 -27.14
CA VAL A 291 9.22 4.77 -27.33
C VAL A 291 10.55 5.44 -26.99
N ALA A 292 10.68 6.76 -27.15
CA ALA A 292 11.91 7.48 -26.79
C ALA A 292 12.06 7.67 -25.27
N LEU A 293 10.95 7.85 -24.54
CA LEU A 293 10.98 8.18 -23.11
C LEU A 293 11.08 6.95 -22.21
N LEU A 294 10.46 5.82 -22.56
CA LEU A 294 10.54 4.60 -21.74
C LEU A 294 11.99 4.11 -21.51
N PRO A 295 12.87 4.02 -22.53
CA PRO A 295 14.25 3.57 -22.36
C PRO A 295 15.13 4.55 -21.58
N ALA A 296 14.90 5.86 -21.73
CA ALA A 296 15.66 6.90 -21.03
C ALA A 296 15.47 6.85 -19.50
N MET A 297 14.34 6.30 -19.03
CA MET A 297 14.02 6.18 -17.60
C MET A 297 14.73 5.02 -16.91
N ILE A 298 14.99 3.92 -17.63
CA ILE A 298 15.60 2.69 -17.08
C ILE A 298 16.95 2.97 -16.39
N PRO A 299 17.93 3.67 -16.99
CA PRO A 299 19.22 3.90 -16.34
C PRO A 299 19.12 4.83 -15.12
N VAL A 300 18.18 5.78 -15.11
CA VAL A 300 17.94 6.67 -13.96
C VAL A 300 17.40 5.88 -12.77
N ILE A 301 16.42 5.00 -13.02
CA ILE A 301 15.84 4.11 -11.99
C ILE A 301 16.91 3.14 -11.47
N MET A 302 17.65 2.47 -12.36
CA MET A 302 18.70 1.51 -11.96
C MET A 302 19.81 2.16 -11.11
N ARG A 303 20.26 3.38 -11.46
CA ARG A 303 21.27 4.11 -10.68
C ARG A 303 20.73 4.52 -9.31
N ALA A 304 19.47 4.94 -9.24
CA ALA A 304 18.82 5.28 -7.98
C ALA A 304 18.69 4.04 -7.07
N GLU A 305 18.27 2.90 -7.62
CA GLU A 305 18.17 1.64 -6.86
C GLU A 305 19.52 1.16 -6.33
N LYS A 306 20.59 1.21 -7.14
CA LYS A 306 21.91 0.76 -6.70
C LYS A 306 22.43 1.57 -5.51
N LYS A 307 22.25 2.89 -5.53
CA LYS A 307 22.62 3.78 -4.41
C LYS A 307 21.78 3.50 -3.16
N ARG A 308 20.48 3.22 -3.33
CA ARG A 308 19.59 2.86 -2.21
C ARG A 308 20.04 1.57 -1.53
N LYS A 309 20.34 0.51 -2.30
CA LYS A 309 20.79 -0.78 -1.75
C LYS A 309 22.03 -0.65 -0.84
N GLN A 310 22.98 0.20 -1.19
CA GLN A 310 24.18 0.41 -0.36
C GLN A 310 23.89 1.16 0.94
N LEU A 311 23.07 2.20 0.88
CA LEU A 311 22.65 2.96 2.07
C LEU A 311 21.77 2.11 3.00
N ASP A 312 20.91 1.27 2.43
CA ASP A 312 20.03 0.39 3.19
C ASP A 312 20.80 -0.66 3.99
N LEU A 313 21.92 -1.18 3.49
CA LEU A 313 22.74 -2.14 4.24
C LEU A 313 23.31 -1.54 5.53
N ILE A 314 23.84 -0.31 5.46
CA ILE A 314 24.40 0.37 6.64
C ILE A 314 23.29 0.70 7.66
N LYS A 315 22.16 1.23 7.18
CA LYS A 315 21.01 1.52 8.04
C LYS A 315 20.37 0.25 8.61
N ALA A 316 20.45 -0.87 7.90
CA ALA A 316 19.90 -2.15 8.32
C ALA A 316 20.60 -2.73 9.54
N GLU A 317 21.93 -2.65 9.59
CA GLU A 317 22.67 -3.06 10.77
C GLU A 317 22.34 -2.20 12.00
N GLN A 318 22.22 -0.88 11.82
CA GLN A 318 21.81 0.03 12.90
C GLN A 318 20.39 -0.30 13.39
N ALA A 319 19.45 -0.50 12.47
CA ALA A 319 18.08 -0.87 12.78
C ALA A 319 17.96 -2.18 13.55
N ALA A 320 18.76 -3.20 13.19
CA ALA A 320 18.79 -4.47 13.92
C ALA A 320 19.25 -4.29 15.37
N ARG A 321 20.34 -3.54 15.58
CA ARG A 321 20.88 -3.27 16.93
C ARG A 321 19.88 -2.53 17.81
N GLU A 322 19.21 -1.51 17.27
CA GLU A 322 18.18 -0.77 18.00
C GLU A 322 17.02 -1.67 18.42
N TRP A 323 16.56 -2.53 17.51
CA TRP A 323 15.47 -3.46 17.78
C TRP A 323 15.83 -4.47 18.87
N GLU A 324 17.05 -5.00 18.84
CA GLU A 324 17.55 -5.94 19.84
C GLU A 324 17.72 -5.29 21.21
N ALA A 325 18.21 -4.04 21.27
CA ALA A 325 18.33 -3.27 22.50
C ALA A 325 16.97 -3.05 23.18
N GLU A 326 15.92 -2.75 22.41
CA GLU A 326 14.56 -2.63 22.95
C GLU A 326 13.95 -3.95 23.38
N ALA A 327 14.14 -5.01 22.59
CA ALA A 327 13.66 -6.33 22.97
C ALA A 327 14.36 -6.87 24.23
N ALA A 328 15.58 -6.40 24.52
CA ALA A 328 16.26 -6.64 25.78
C ALA A 328 15.68 -5.79 26.92
N TYR A 329 15.47 -4.48 26.69
CA TYR A 329 14.88 -3.57 27.67
C TYR A 329 13.46 -3.98 28.11
N ASP A 330 12.60 -4.34 27.17
CA ASP A 330 11.24 -4.80 27.46
C ASP A 330 11.25 -6.10 28.30
N ARG A 331 12.23 -6.98 28.07
CA ARG A 331 12.40 -8.21 28.85
C ARG A 331 12.80 -7.91 30.28
N THR A 332 13.78 -7.03 30.49
CA THR A 332 14.23 -6.66 31.84
C THR A 332 13.15 -5.92 32.61
N HIS A 333 12.41 -5.01 31.95
CA HIS A 333 11.38 -4.21 32.62
C HIS A 333 10.14 -5.04 32.99
N ASN A 334 9.73 -6.00 32.13
CA ASN A 334 8.63 -6.91 32.46
C ASN A 334 9.01 -7.90 33.56
N GLN A 335 10.29 -8.30 33.67
CA GLN A 335 10.77 -9.15 34.77
C GLN A 335 10.80 -8.41 36.12
N GLU A 336 11.16 -7.12 36.14
CA GLU A 336 11.15 -6.29 37.36
C GLU A 336 9.74 -5.89 37.81
N GLY A 337 8.77 -5.81 36.89
CA GLY A 337 7.35 -5.57 37.23
C GLY A 337 6.59 -6.81 37.73
N ALA A 338 7.19 -8.01 37.62
CA ALA A 338 6.59 -9.29 38.01
C ALA A 338 7.12 -9.84 39.34
N THR A 339 8.02 -9.13 40.02
CA THR A 339 8.37 -9.43 41.41
C THR A 339 7.32 -8.82 42.36
N PRO A 340 6.69 -9.65 43.23
CA PRO A 340 5.60 -9.22 44.12
C PRO A 340 6.02 -8.25 45.23
#